data_AF-H0QQ35-F1
#
_entry.id   AF-H0QQ35-F1
#
_cell.length_a   1.000
_cell.length_b   1.000
_cell.length_c   1.000
_cell.angle_alpha   90.00
_cell.angle_beta   90.00
_cell.angle_gamma   90.00
#
_symmetry.space_group_name_H-M   'P 1'
#
loop_
_entity.id
_entity.type
_entity.pdbx_description
1 polymer ?
#
loop_
_entity_poly.entity_id
_entity_poly.type
_entity_poly.pdbx_seq_one_letter_code
_entity_poly.pdbx_strand_id
1 'polypeptide(L)'
;MLNAIRNQRIHDYAAALGIPCNRPLNELSPAETATLLYLLRTGQLISTAHANQLLSYMQHTNYETLIPAAVPPAVAVFHKYGLLNGYLHDASILAGGPRAYAFVVYTLGKSIADIPAQTRVIHELTHAVVEKLF
;
A
#
# COMPACT_ATOMS: atom_id res chain seq x y z
N MET A 1 -1.38 20.39 -6.64
CA MET A 1 -2.24 20.16 -7.83
C MET A 1 -3.12 18.95 -7.56
N LEU A 2 -4.43 19.19 -7.36
CA LEU A 2 -5.49 18.17 -7.19
C LEU A 2 -6.75 18.69 -7.93
N ASN A 3 -6.53 19.26 -9.12
CA ASN A 3 -7.58 19.95 -9.90
C ASN A 3 -8.24 19.05 -10.96
N ALA A 4 -7.68 17.84 -11.22
CA ALA A 4 -8.24 16.92 -12.22
C ALA A 4 -9.40 16.07 -11.65
N ILE A 5 -9.44 15.84 -10.34
CA ILE A 5 -10.56 15.22 -9.63
C ILE A 5 -10.77 16.07 -8.37
N ARG A 6 -11.95 16.69 -8.23
CA ARG A 6 -12.28 17.46 -7.02
C ARG A 6 -12.10 16.52 -5.82
N ASN A 7 -11.25 16.87 -4.86
CA ASN A 7 -10.93 16.08 -3.66
C ASN A 7 -12.19 15.43 -3.03
N GLN A 8 -13.30 16.17 -2.98
CA GLN A 8 -14.61 15.68 -2.57
C GLN A 8 -15.07 14.40 -3.28
N ARG A 9 -14.93 14.30 -4.62
CA ARG A 9 -15.36 13.12 -5.39
C ARG A 9 -14.57 11.86 -5.03
N ILE A 10 -13.30 11.99 -4.67
CA ILE A 10 -12.47 10.84 -4.23
C ILE A 10 -12.98 10.34 -2.88
N HIS A 11 -13.29 11.25 -1.96
CA HIS A 11 -13.82 10.87 -0.64
C HIS A 11 -15.23 10.30 -0.71
N ASP A 12 -16.10 10.88 -1.53
CA ASP A 12 -17.47 10.38 -1.72
C ASP A 12 -17.43 8.99 -2.37
N TYR A 13 -16.49 8.76 -3.29
CA TYR A 13 -16.25 7.43 -3.86
C TYR A 13 -15.74 6.43 -2.81
N ALA A 14 -14.75 6.79 -2.01
CA ALA A 14 -14.26 5.93 -0.92
C ALA A 14 -15.37 5.59 0.10
N ALA A 15 -16.19 6.57 0.48
CA ALA A 15 -17.33 6.35 1.37
C ALA A 15 -18.37 5.38 0.77
N ALA A 16 -18.65 5.48 -0.54
CA ALA A 16 -19.53 4.55 -1.24
C ALA A 16 -19.00 3.10 -1.26
N LEU A 17 -17.69 2.91 -1.08
CA LEU A 17 -17.03 1.61 -0.93
C LEU A 17 -16.97 1.12 0.53
N GLY A 18 -17.58 1.86 1.46
CA GLY A 18 -17.54 1.54 2.89
C GLY A 18 -16.21 1.86 3.57
N ILE A 19 -15.41 2.77 2.99
CA ILE A 19 -14.09 3.16 3.50
C ILE A 19 -14.16 4.62 3.98
N PRO A 20 -14.53 4.84 5.26
CA PRO A 20 -14.66 6.18 5.82
C PRO A 20 -13.28 6.82 6.05
N CYS A 21 -12.79 7.58 5.07
CA CYS A 21 -11.56 8.35 5.26
C CYS A 21 -11.77 9.56 6.18
N ASN A 22 -10.90 9.72 7.17
CA ASN A 22 -10.87 10.92 8.02
C ASN A 22 -10.24 12.10 7.26
N ARG A 23 -11.09 12.92 6.61
CA ARG A 23 -10.65 13.93 5.62
C ARG A 23 -9.63 14.95 6.14
N PRO A 24 -9.77 15.56 7.34
CA PRO A 24 -8.80 16.56 7.81
C PRO A 24 -7.42 15.98 8.08
N LEU A 25 -7.34 14.69 8.43
CA LEU A 25 -6.09 14.03 8.83
C LEU A 25 -5.49 13.17 7.70
N ASN A 26 -6.23 12.93 6.61
CA ASN A 26 -5.88 11.98 5.54
C ASN A 26 -5.55 10.58 6.08
N GLU A 27 -6.31 10.13 7.08
CA GLU A 27 -6.07 8.84 7.73
C GLU A 27 -6.95 7.75 7.12
N LEU A 28 -6.35 6.58 7.01
CA LEU A 28 -6.96 5.27 6.81
C LEU A 28 -6.28 4.30 7.78
N SER A 29 -6.98 3.29 8.25
CA SER A 29 -6.38 2.16 8.93
C SER A 29 -5.69 1.21 7.93
N PRO A 30 -4.76 0.35 8.38
CA PRO A 30 -4.18 -0.69 7.53
C PRO A 30 -5.24 -1.61 6.90
N ALA A 31 -6.33 -1.91 7.63
CA ALA A 31 -7.42 -2.74 7.13
C ALA A 31 -8.18 -2.07 5.98
N GLU A 32 -8.49 -0.78 6.08
CA GLU A 32 -9.15 -0.02 5.01
C GLU A 32 -8.27 0.09 3.75
N THR A 33 -6.96 0.32 3.93
CA THR A 33 -6.01 0.30 2.82
C THR A 33 -5.93 -1.09 2.19
N ALA A 34 -5.95 -2.16 2.98
CA ALA A 34 -5.98 -3.52 2.46
C ALA A 34 -7.27 -3.79 1.65
N THR A 35 -8.42 -3.26 2.08
CA THR A 35 -9.66 -3.31 1.29
C THR A 35 -9.53 -2.58 -0.05
N LEU A 36 -8.91 -1.39 -0.09
CA LEU A 36 -8.65 -0.69 -1.37
C LEU A 36 -7.79 -1.54 -2.31
N LEU A 37 -6.71 -2.13 -1.80
CA LEU A 37 -5.81 -2.97 -2.58
C LEU A 37 -6.50 -4.25 -3.08
N TYR A 38 -7.35 -4.85 -2.25
CA TYR A 38 -8.19 -5.98 -2.65
C TYR A 38 -9.11 -5.59 -3.80
N LEU A 39 -9.89 -4.51 -3.66
CA LEU A 39 -10.80 -4.03 -4.70
C LEU A 39 -10.07 -3.65 -5.99
N LEU A 40 -8.86 -3.08 -5.88
CA LEU A 40 -8.01 -2.80 -7.04
C LEU A 40 -7.62 -4.09 -7.77
N ARG A 41 -7.15 -5.09 -7.02
CA ARG A 41 -6.67 -6.35 -7.58
C ARG A 41 -7.79 -7.19 -8.18
N THR A 42 -9.00 -7.15 -7.62
CA THR A 42 -10.18 -7.88 -8.10
C THR A 42 -10.96 -7.13 -9.19
N GLY A 43 -10.51 -5.94 -9.60
CA GLY A 43 -11.17 -5.15 -10.66
C GLY A 43 -12.48 -4.48 -10.23
N GLN A 44 -12.68 -4.31 -8.92
CA GLN A 44 -13.88 -3.70 -8.33
C GLN A 44 -13.70 -2.22 -7.97
N LEU A 45 -12.45 -1.71 -7.98
CA LEU A 45 -12.16 -0.32 -7.62
C LEU A 45 -12.24 0.67 -8.79
N ILE A 46 -11.78 0.27 -9.97
CA ILE A 46 -11.75 1.11 -11.19
C ILE A 46 -11.81 0.18 -12.41
N SER A 47 -11.97 0.74 -13.61
CA SER A 47 -11.97 -0.07 -14.84
C SER A 47 -10.71 -0.92 -14.95
N THR A 48 -10.82 -2.10 -15.56
CA THR A 48 -9.69 -3.04 -15.71
C THR A 48 -8.48 -2.39 -16.38
N ALA A 49 -8.69 -1.56 -17.40
CA ALA A 49 -7.61 -0.84 -18.07
C ALA A 49 -6.87 0.12 -17.12
N HIS A 50 -7.60 0.90 -16.32
CA HIS A 50 -6.99 1.80 -15.34
C HIS A 50 -6.38 1.05 -14.15
N ALA A 51 -6.98 -0.06 -13.72
CA ALA A 51 -6.41 -0.92 -12.68
C ALA A 51 -5.05 -1.48 -13.12
N ASN A 52 -4.94 -1.98 -14.34
CA ASN A 52 -3.68 -2.49 -14.90
C ASN A 52 -2.62 -1.39 -15.00
N GLN A 53 -3.00 -0.18 -15.43
CA GLN A 53 -2.09 0.97 -15.49
C GLN A 53 -1.66 1.43 -14.09
N LEU A 54 -2.57 1.45 -13.11
CA LEU A 54 -2.22 1.81 -11.75
C LEU A 54 -1.26 0.78 -11.14
N LEU A 55 -1.55 -0.50 -11.32
CA LEU A 55 -0.67 -1.58 -10.86
C LEU A 55 0.72 -1.50 -11.50
N SER A 56 0.84 -1.13 -12.78
CA SER A 56 2.17 -0.98 -13.39
C SER A 56 2.98 0.16 -12.76
N TYR A 57 2.33 1.25 -12.31
CA TYR A 57 3.01 2.32 -11.58
C TYR A 57 3.35 1.97 -10.13
N MET A 58 2.72 0.94 -9.57
CA MET A 58 3.02 0.42 -8.23
C MET A 58 4.21 -0.55 -8.23
N GLN A 59 4.82 -0.81 -9.38
CA GLN A 59 6.07 -1.55 -9.50
C GLN A 59 7.22 -0.58 -9.79
N HIS A 60 8.43 -0.93 -9.35
CA HIS A 60 9.65 -0.15 -9.64
C HIS A 60 9.48 1.34 -9.31
N THR A 61 8.89 1.59 -8.14
CA THR A 61 8.72 2.92 -7.57
C THR A 61 10.08 3.51 -7.23
N ASN A 62 10.10 4.78 -6.81
CA ASN A 62 11.35 5.45 -6.44
C ASN A 62 11.87 5.10 -5.03
N TYR A 63 11.25 4.15 -4.31
CA TYR A 63 11.66 3.78 -2.96
C TYR A 63 11.44 2.29 -2.65
N GLU A 64 12.28 1.45 -3.26
CA GLU A 64 12.18 -0.03 -3.20
C GLU A 64 12.83 -0.65 -1.94
N THR A 65 13.34 0.15 -1.01
CA THR A 65 14.08 -0.33 0.17
C THR A 65 13.18 -0.88 1.29
N LEU A 66 11.85 -0.84 1.14
CA LEU A 66 10.87 -1.27 2.14
C LEU A 66 10.41 -2.71 1.87
N ILE A 67 9.11 -2.95 1.65
CA ILE A 67 8.58 -4.29 1.38
C ILE A 67 9.32 -4.96 0.20
N PRO A 68 9.54 -4.29 -0.97
CA PRO A 68 10.16 -4.95 -2.12
C PRO A 68 11.54 -5.55 -1.84
N ALA A 69 12.36 -4.89 -1.02
CA ALA A 69 13.70 -5.38 -0.66
C ALA A 69 13.69 -6.64 0.22
N ALA A 70 12.58 -6.94 0.88
CA ALA A 70 12.44 -8.10 1.78
C ALA A 70 11.62 -9.26 1.17
N VAL A 71 11.23 -9.14 -0.11
CA VAL A 71 10.44 -10.16 -0.82
C VAL A 71 11.36 -10.98 -1.75
N PRO A 72 11.25 -12.33 -1.76
CA PRO A 72 12.00 -13.17 -2.68
C PRO A 72 11.60 -12.91 -4.14
N PRO A 73 12.50 -13.11 -5.12
CA PRO A 73 12.26 -12.77 -6.53
C PRO A 73 11.04 -13.44 -7.20
N ALA A 74 10.56 -14.56 -6.64
CA ALA A 74 9.41 -15.29 -7.18
C ALA A 74 8.04 -14.65 -6.85
N VAL A 75 8.01 -13.66 -5.95
CA VAL A 75 6.79 -12.94 -5.55
C VAL A 75 6.82 -11.53 -6.14
N ALA A 76 5.86 -11.23 -7.00
CA ALA A 76 5.68 -9.89 -7.55
C ALA A 76 5.12 -8.96 -6.46
N VAL A 77 5.65 -7.73 -6.41
CA VAL A 77 5.27 -6.71 -5.44
C VAL A 77 4.70 -5.50 -6.17
N PHE A 78 3.48 -5.12 -5.82
CA PHE A 78 2.85 -3.87 -6.25
C PHE A 78 2.64 -3.03 -5.02
N HIS A 79 3.41 -1.96 -4.81
CA HIS A 79 3.38 -1.23 -3.56
C HIS A 79 3.31 0.29 -3.71
N LYS A 80 2.99 0.94 -2.59
CA LYS A 80 3.07 2.39 -2.43
C LYS A 80 3.48 2.72 -1.01
N TYR A 81 4.63 3.40 -0.89
CA TYR A 81 5.09 3.92 0.40
C TYR A 81 4.51 5.29 0.74
N GLY A 82 4.51 5.62 2.03
CA GLY A 82 4.25 6.94 2.58
C GLY A 82 5.35 7.33 3.56
N LEU A 83 5.89 8.54 3.42
CA LEU A 83 6.92 9.09 4.31
C LEU A 83 6.61 10.55 4.61
N LEU A 84 6.37 10.88 5.89
CA LEU A 84 6.16 12.25 6.36
C LEU A 84 6.50 12.34 7.85
N ASN A 85 7.38 13.26 8.27
CA ASN A 85 7.62 13.59 9.69
C ASN A 85 7.85 12.39 10.66
N GLY A 86 8.46 11.29 10.20
CA GLY A 86 8.66 10.07 11.01
C GLY A 86 7.58 9.00 10.87
N TYR A 87 6.49 9.28 10.16
CA TYR A 87 5.56 8.26 9.66
C TYR A 87 6.22 7.55 8.48
N LEU A 88 6.36 6.24 8.57
CA LEU A 88 6.85 5.39 7.48
C LEU A 88 5.86 4.25 7.26
N HIS A 89 5.30 4.19 6.07
CA HIS A 89 4.26 3.25 5.70
C HIS A 89 4.62 2.57 4.39
N ASP A 90 4.21 1.32 4.24
CA ASP A 90 4.22 0.65 2.94
C ASP A 90 3.01 -0.26 2.81
N ALA A 91 2.31 -0.13 1.69
CA ALA A 91 1.08 -0.87 1.40
C ALA A 91 1.25 -1.59 0.07
N SER A 92 1.04 -2.90 0.06
CA SER A 92 1.40 -3.75 -1.07
C SER A 92 0.37 -4.82 -1.41
N ILE A 93 0.36 -5.22 -2.67
CA ILE A 93 -0.17 -6.50 -3.13
C ILE A 93 1.04 -7.40 -3.40
N LEU A 94 1.12 -8.52 -2.69
CA LEU A 94 2.10 -9.59 -2.92
C LEU A 94 1.44 -10.67 -3.76
N ALA A 95 2.01 -11.01 -4.91
CA ALA A 95 1.43 -11.98 -5.84
C ALA A 95 2.46 -13.04 -6.25
N GLY A 96 2.09 -14.31 -6.12
CA GLY A 96 2.95 -15.46 -6.41
C GLY A 96 2.11 -16.70 -6.75
N GLY A 97 2.42 -17.33 -7.88
CA GLY A 97 1.62 -18.45 -8.40
C GLY A 97 0.13 -18.08 -8.53
N PRO A 98 -0.81 -18.91 -8.02
CA PRO A 98 -2.24 -18.63 -8.09
C PRO A 98 -2.75 -17.70 -6.97
N ARG A 99 -1.88 -17.21 -6.08
CA ARG A 99 -2.27 -16.47 -4.86
C ARG A 99 -1.84 -15.01 -4.93
N ALA A 100 -2.65 -14.16 -4.33
CA ALA A 100 -2.30 -12.77 -4.07
C ALA A 100 -2.86 -12.32 -2.72
N TYR A 101 -2.10 -11.51 -1.99
CA TYR A 101 -2.47 -10.99 -0.67
C TYR A 101 -2.23 -9.49 -0.60
N ALA A 102 -3.18 -8.75 -0.01
CA ALA A 102 -2.93 -7.38 0.41
C ALA A 102 -2.15 -7.41 1.74
N PHE A 103 -1.03 -6.69 1.80
CA PHE A 103 -0.18 -6.60 2.99
C PHE A 103 0.20 -5.14 3.23
N VAL A 104 -0.20 -4.62 4.40
CA VAL A 104 -0.09 -3.19 4.73
C VAL A 104 0.60 -3.04 6.08
N VAL A 105 1.68 -2.26 6.12
CA VAL A 105 2.45 -1.99 7.33
C VAL A 105 2.55 -0.48 7.54
N TYR A 106 1.95 0.00 8.64
CA TYR A 106 2.10 1.37 9.08
C TYR A 106 2.96 1.42 10.33
N THR A 107 3.99 2.26 10.32
CA THR A 107 4.85 2.51 11.47
C THR A 107 4.90 4.00 11.80
N LEU A 108 5.14 4.32 13.08
CA LEU A 108 5.29 5.68 13.58
C LEU A 108 6.57 5.78 14.41
N GLY A 109 7.49 6.63 13.95
CA GLY A 109 8.70 7.04 14.67
C GLY A 109 8.51 8.41 15.33
N LYS A 110 9.42 8.78 16.23
CA LYS A 110 9.48 10.12 16.82
C LYS A 110 10.04 11.14 15.84
N SER A 111 10.88 10.70 14.91
CA SER A 111 11.47 11.55 13.86
C SER A 111 11.96 10.72 12.68
N ILE A 112 12.50 11.40 11.65
CA ILE A 112 13.16 10.74 10.52
C ILE A 112 14.37 9.90 10.93
N ALA A 113 14.96 10.12 12.12
CA ALA A 113 16.07 9.33 12.62
C ALA A 113 15.66 7.88 12.94
N ASP A 114 14.36 7.61 13.13
CA ASP A 114 13.84 6.29 13.44
C ASP A 114 13.57 5.44 12.18
N ILE A 115 13.65 6.03 10.97
CA ILE A 115 13.39 5.35 9.70
C ILE A 115 14.16 4.03 9.57
N PRO A 116 15.47 3.95 9.89
CA PRO A 116 16.18 2.66 9.80
C PRO A 116 15.61 1.56 10.70
N ALA A 117 15.09 1.91 11.89
CA ALA A 117 14.44 0.95 12.78
C ALA A 117 13.06 0.54 12.25
N GLN A 118 12.29 1.49 11.71
CA GLN A 118 11.00 1.23 11.08
C GLN A 118 11.14 0.34 9.84
N THR A 119 12.16 0.57 9.00
CA THR A 119 12.47 -0.29 7.85
C THR A 119 12.77 -1.72 8.29
N ARG A 120 13.52 -1.92 9.39
CA ARG A 120 13.75 -3.27 9.92
C ARG A 120 12.46 -3.97 10.33
N VAL A 121 11.54 -3.27 11.00
CA VAL A 121 10.22 -3.83 11.36
C VAL A 121 9.43 -4.21 10.10
N ILE A 122 9.45 -3.36 9.06
CA ILE A 122 8.79 -3.67 7.78
C ILE A 122 9.40 -4.94 7.15
N HIS A 123 10.73 -5.08 7.16
CA HIS A 123 11.41 -6.26 6.63
C HIS A 123 11.08 -7.53 7.42
N GLU A 124 11.13 -7.47 8.76
CA GLU A 124 10.80 -8.61 9.64
C GLU A 124 9.37 -9.10 9.41
N LEU A 125 8.40 -8.18 9.33
CA LEU A 125 7.01 -8.54 9.04
C LEU A 125 6.85 -9.09 7.62
N THR A 126 7.55 -8.52 6.64
CA THR A 126 7.52 -8.99 5.25
C THR A 126 8.04 -10.42 5.15
N HIS A 127 9.19 -10.72 5.77
CA HIS A 127 9.75 -12.07 5.80
C HIS A 127 8.79 -13.06 6.44
N ALA A 128 8.23 -12.74 7.62
CA ALA A 128 7.30 -13.61 8.32
C ALA A 128 6.02 -13.89 7.49
N VAL A 129 5.49 -12.89 6.80
CA VAL A 129 4.30 -13.04 5.95
C VAL A 129 4.62 -13.87 4.71
N VAL A 130 5.73 -13.59 4.04
CA VAL A 130 6.07 -14.31 2.81
C VAL A 130 6.38 -15.79 3.11
N GLU A 131 7.21 -16.08 4.11
CA GLU A 131 7.55 -17.44 4.53
C GLU A 131 6.30 -18.28 4.85
N LYS A 132 5.26 -17.65 5.38
CA LYS A 132 4.04 -18.35 5.78
C LYS A 132 3.06 -18.59 4.63
N LEU A 133 3.03 -17.69 3.64
CA LEU A 133 1.98 -17.64 2.63
C LEU A 133 2.40 -18.15 1.24
N PHE A 134 3.70 -18.13 0.95
CA PHE A 134 4.30 -18.48 -0.35
C PHE A 134 5.37 -19.56 -0.20
#